data_AF-A0A4S1XF51-F1
#
_entry.id   AF-A0A4S1XF51-F1
#
_cell.length_a   1.000
_cell.length_b   1.000
_cell.length_c   1.000
_cell.angle_alpha   90.00
_cell.angle_beta   90.00
_cell.angle_gamma   90.00
#
_symmetry.space_group_name_H-M   'P 1'
#
loop_
_entity.id
_entity.type
_entity.pdbx_description
1 polymer ?
#
loop_
_entity_poly.entity_id
_entity_poly.type
_entity_poly.pdbx_seq_one_letter_code
_entity_poly.pdbx_strand_id
1 'polypeptide(L)'
;MHIVISTGQEAASWYGELKSWQGALGSLFGFVLLIVGALYNFRLNRRRDALLRHEEAQSTVSALYAEMTLLRRECARIARLVTNRYNDHGLGRIRGEEAFDRHFLEMLTLPEPVLYPALASKVGLLPPDLALALVSFYSDFEEVRAGIPMLLSDETRGYHYSVLVVLRPAIDAVQGVPPTLDKMASFVGKTLNAEQLDLAEAEALRSEEEEGFEQARAGRTTN
;
A
#
# COMPACT_ATOMS: atom_id res chain seq x y z
N MET A 1 49.33 41.67 -77.41
CA MET A 1 49.31 40.32 -76.80
C MET A 1 49.46 40.51 -75.30
N HIS A 2 48.36 40.83 -74.60
CA HIS A 2 48.30 40.93 -73.13
C HIS A 2 47.26 39.91 -72.67
N ILE A 3 47.73 38.70 -72.44
CA ILE A 3 47.04 37.67 -71.68
C ILE A 3 47.91 37.49 -70.44
N VAL A 4 47.31 37.14 -69.31
CA VAL A 4 47.89 36.96 -67.97
C VAL A 4 47.65 38.17 -67.07
N ILE A 5 46.69 38.00 -66.14
CA ILE A 5 46.54 38.57 -64.77
C ILE A 5 45.10 38.29 -64.22
N SER A 6 44.17 37.73 -65.00
CA SER A 6 42.79 37.44 -64.52
C SER A 6 42.66 36.31 -63.48
N THR A 7 43.63 35.40 -63.36
CA THR A 7 43.51 34.21 -62.50
C THR A 7 43.75 34.49 -61.01
N GLY A 8 44.43 35.57 -60.66
CA GLY A 8 44.74 35.91 -59.26
C GLY A 8 43.57 36.55 -58.50
N GLN A 9 42.72 37.30 -59.20
CA GLN A 9 41.55 37.96 -58.59
C GLN A 9 40.44 36.96 -58.23
N GLU A 10 40.22 35.94 -59.07
CA GLU A 10 39.26 34.86 -58.77
C GLU A 10 39.71 34.06 -57.55
N ALA A 11 40.98 33.65 -57.46
CA ALA A 11 41.48 32.90 -56.31
C ALA A 11 41.33 33.67 -54.98
N ALA A 12 41.47 35.00 -55.01
CA ALA A 12 41.29 35.85 -53.84
C ALA A 12 39.81 35.98 -53.42
N SER A 13 38.87 36.05 -54.38
CA SER A 13 37.44 36.12 -54.07
C SER A 13 36.93 34.81 -53.46
N TRP A 14 37.32 33.66 -54.02
CA TRP A 14 36.98 32.33 -53.51
C TRP A 14 37.49 32.11 -52.07
N TYR A 15 38.71 32.55 -51.76
CA TYR A 15 39.26 32.43 -50.41
C TYR A 15 38.55 33.33 -49.38
N GLY A 16 38.16 34.54 -49.79
CA GLY A 16 37.38 35.46 -48.97
C GLY A 16 36.00 34.89 -48.61
N GLU A 17 35.33 34.28 -49.59
CA GLU A 17 34.07 33.57 -49.36
C GLU A 17 34.25 32.41 -48.40
N LEU A 18 35.23 31.52 -48.64
CA LEU A 18 35.49 30.35 -47.77
C LEU A 18 35.72 30.76 -46.30
N LYS A 19 36.48 31.85 -46.08
CA LYS A 19 36.76 32.39 -44.74
C LYS A 19 35.51 32.95 -44.06
N SER A 20 34.56 33.50 -44.82
CA SER A 20 33.28 33.97 -44.28
C SER A 20 32.38 32.80 -43.80
N TRP A 21 32.39 31.67 -44.53
CA TRP A 21 31.64 30.47 -44.16
C TRP A 21 32.17 29.78 -42.90
N GLN A 22 33.47 29.92 -42.61
CA GLN A 22 34.09 29.33 -41.42
C GLN A 22 33.44 29.79 -40.11
N GLY A 23 33.07 31.08 -40.00
CA GLY A 23 32.39 31.62 -38.83
C GLY A 23 30.97 31.05 -38.66
N ALA A 24 30.22 30.96 -39.77
CA ALA A 24 28.88 30.40 -39.78
C ALA A 24 28.89 28.92 -39.37
N LEU A 25 29.80 28.12 -39.96
CA LEU A 25 29.97 26.71 -39.60
C LEU A 25 30.37 26.55 -38.12
N GLY A 26 31.33 27.36 -37.64
CA GLY A 26 31.73 27.34 -36.23
C GLY A 26 30.55 27.63 -35.28
N SER A 27 29.74 28.64 -35.58
CA SER A 27 28.56 28.98 -34.78
C SER A 27 27.49 27.88 -34.82
N LEU A 28 27.26 27.26 -35.98
CA LEU A 28 26.35 26.13 -36.14
C LEU A 28 26.83 24.93 -35.31
N PHE A 29 28.10 24.56 -35.41
CA PHE A 29 28.68 23.47 -34.62
C PHE A 29 28.59 23.75 -33.11
N GLY A 30 28.91 24.96 -32.67
CA GLY A 30 28.76 25.37 -31.28
C GLY A 30 27.32 25.24 -30.80
N PHE A 31 26.36 25.71 -31.59
CA PHE A 31 24.93 25.60 -31.29
C PHE A 31 24.45 24.14 -31.22
N VAL A 32 24.85 23.29 -32.17
CA VAL A 32 24.53 21.86 -32.13
C VAL A 32 25.11 21.20 -30.89
N LEU A 33 26.37 21.51 -30.52
CA LEU A 33 26.99 20.97 -29.31
C LEU A 33 26.22 21.40 -28.05
N LEU A 34 25.75 22.65 -27.98
CA LEU A 34 24.91 23.12 -26.86
C LEU A 34 23.58 22.35 -26.78
N ILE A 35 22.91 22.12 -27.92
CA ILE A 35 21.67 21.33 -27.95
C ILE A 35 21.92 19.89 -27.49
N VAL A 36 22.96 19.24 -28.00
CA VAL A 36 23.29 17.86 -27.63
C VAL A 36 23.63 17.77 -26.14
N GLY A 37 24.42 18.71 -25.62
CA GLY A 37 24.73 18.80 -24.19
C GLY A 37 23.48 18.98 -23.32
N ALA A 38 22.58 19.87 -23.71
CA ALA A 38 21.32 20.10 -23.00
C ALA A 38 20.41 18.86 -23.00
N LEU A 39 20.26 18.19 -24.15
CA LEU A 39 19.48 16.95 -24.27
C LEU A 39 20.07 15.81 -23.43
N TYR A 40 21.39 15.69 -23.39
CA TYR A 40 22.07 14.69 -22.56
C TYR A 40 21.83 14.96 -21.06
N ASN A 41 21.98 16.21 -20.62
CA ASN A 41 21.72 16.61 -19.23
C ASN A 41 20.25 16.35 -18.83
N PHE A 42 19.30 16.67 -19.71
CA PHE A 42 17.89 16.39 -19.49
C PHE A 42 17.59 14.89 -19.33
N ARG A 43 18.21 14.05 -20.16
CA ARG A 43 18.10 12.58 -20.02
C ARG A 43 18.68 12.08 -18.71
N LEU A 44 19.83 12.61 -18.28
CA LEU A 44 20.43 12.27 -17.00
C LEU A 44 19.53 12.66 -15.83
N ASN A 45 18.98 13.88 -15.83
CA ASN A 45 18.06 14.33 -14.78
C ASN A 45 16.81 13.45 -14.71
N ARG A 46 16.20 13.10 -15.85
CA ARG A 46 15.05 12.17 -15.86
C ARG A 46 15.39 10.80 -15.28
N ARG A 47 16.59 10.27 -15.55
CA ARG A 47 17.04 9.00 -14.96
C ARG A 47 17.24 9.12 -13.46
N ARG A 48 17.89 10.19 -13.01
CA ARG A 48 18.11 10.46 -11.58
C ARG A 48 16.77 10.58 -10.83
N ASP A 49 15.83 11.35 -11.38
CA ASP A 49 14.54 11.56 -10.74
C ASP A 49 13.70 10.25 -10.70
N ALA A 50 13.82 9.40 -11.72
CA ALA A 50 13.21 8.06 -11.70
C ALA A 50 13.82 7.15 -10.62
N LEU A 51 15.15 7.17 -10.45
CA LEU A 51 15.83 6.42 -9.40
C LEU A 51 15.43 6.91 -8.01
N LEU A 52 15.41 8.22 -7.77
CA LEU A 52 14.99 8.80 -6.48
C LEU A 52 13.55 8.43 -6.14
N ARG A 53 12.63 8.47 -7.11
CA ARG A 53 11.24 8.04 -6.89
C ARG A 53 11.14 6.55 -6.57
N HIS A 54 11.98 5.73 -7.20
CA HIS A 54 12.02 4.29 -6.92
C HIS A 54 12.54 4.02 -5.50
N GLU A 55 13.60 4.70 -5.07
CA GLU A 55 14.13 4.62 -3.71
C GLU A 55 13.10 5.09 -2.65
N GLU A 56 12.41 6.21 -2.92
CA GLU A 56 11.30 6.69 -2.08
C GLU A 56 10.17 5.67 -1.98
N ALA A 57 9.79 5.05 -3.10
CA ALA A 57 8.75 4.01 -3.12
C ALA A 57 9.19 2.79 -2.30
N GLN A 58 10.42 2.31 -2.46
CA GLN A 58 10.94 1.17 -1.70
C GLN A 58 11.01 1.45 -0.19
N SER A 59 11.43 2.65 0.20
CA SER A 59 11.44 3.09 1.60
C SER A 59 10.03 3.12 2.17
N THR A 60 9.06 3.67 1.42
CA THR A 60 7.64 3.71 1.78
C THR A 60 7.07 2.31 1.98
N VAL A 61 7.30 1.40 1.02
CA VAL A 61 6.85 -0.01 1.11
C VAL A 61 7.47 -0.70 2.32
N SER A 62 8.76 -0.48 2.59
CA SER A 62 9.44 -1.11 3.74
C SER A 62 8.84 -0.66 5.07
N ALA A 63 8.51 0.62 5.19
CA ALA A 63 7.88 1.18 6.39
C ALA A 63 6.46 0.62 6.59
N LEU A 64 5.64 0.62 5.55
CA LEU A 64 4.27 0.08 5.59
C LEU A 64 4.26 -1.43 5.84
N TYR A 65 5.21 -2.18 5.26
CA TYR A 65 5.35 -3.62 5.51
C TYR A 65 5.51 -3.91 7.01
N ALA A 66 6.36 -3.13 7.69
CA ALA A 66 6.62 -3.30 9.11
C ALA A 66 5.38 -3.01 9.95
N GLU A 67 4.66 -1.91 9.65
CA GLU A 67 3.41 -1.58 10.32
C GLU A 67 2.34 -2.65 10.10
N MET A 68 2.09 -3.04 8.85
CA MET A 68 1.11 -4.09 8.54
C MET A 68 1.41 -5.39 9.27
N THR A 69 2.69 -5.79 9.36
CA THR A 69 3.08 -7.00 10.09
C THR A 69 2.73 -6.91 11.57
N LEU A 70 2.94 -5.75 12.21
CA LEU A 70 2.59 -5.53 13.61
C LEU A 70 1.07 -5.50 13.81
N LEU A 71 0.35 -4.75 12.99
CA LEU A 71 -1.11 -4.64 13.07
C LEU A 71 -1.79 -6.00 12.78
N ARG A 72 -1.25 -6.78 11.85
CA ARG A 72 -1.73 -8.14 11.54
C ARG A 72 -1.62 -9.07 12.76
N ARG A 73 -0.50 -9.04 13.49
CA ARG A 73 -0.36 -9.82 14.73
C ARG A 73 -1.40 -9.42 15.76
N GLU A 74 -1.70 -8.12 15.83
CA GLU A 74 -2.66 -7.60 16.77
C GLU A 74 -4.10 -8.00 16.40
N CYS A 75 -4.49 -7.96 15.12
CA CYS A 75 -5.76 -8.51 14.66
C CYS A 75 -5.89 -10.00 15.03
N ALA A 76 -4.83 -10.79 14.83
CA ALA A 76 -4.83 -12.20 15.22
C ALA A 76 -4.98 -12.40 16.74
N ARG A 77 -4.30 -11.57 17.55
CA ARG A 77 -4.44 -11.57 19.01
C ARG A 77 -5.88 -11.31 19.42
N ILE A 78 -6.51 -10.29 18.83
CA ILE A 78 -7.91 -9.93 19.13
C ILE A 78 -8.86 -11.03 18.69
N ALA A 79 -8.70 -11.58 17.50
CA ALA A 79 -9.53 -12.69 17.01
C ALA A 79 -9.49 -13.87 17.99
N ARG A 80 -8.31 -14.25 18.49
CA ARG A 80 -8.15 -15.31 19.50
C ARG A 80 -8.81 -14.94 20.83
N LEU A 81 -8.60 -13.73 21.33
CA LEU A 81 -9.19 -13.30 22.61
C LEU A 81 -10.71 -13.28 22.56
N VAL A 82 -11.29 -12.76 21.48
CA VAL A 82 -12.75 -12.74 21.26
C VAL A 82 -13.28 -14.17 21.15
N THR A 83 -12.60 -15.04 20.41
CA THR A 83 -12.98 -16.45 20.25
C THR A 83 -12.95 -17.19 21.59
N ASN A 84 -11.85 -17.09 22.34
CA ASN A 84 -11.71 -17.75 23.63
C ASN A 84 -12.77 -17.26 24.61
N ARG A 85 -12.96 -15.94 24.70
CA ARG A 85 -13.97 -15.36 25.58
C ARG A 85 -15.39 -15.80 25.21
N TYR A 86 -15.68 -15.87 23.91
CA TYR A 86 -16.96 -16.37 23.41
C TYR A 86 -17.17 -17.84 23.74
N ASN A 87 -16.16 -18.69 23.57
CA ASN A 87 -16.24 -20.12 23.88
C ASN A 87 -16.39 -20.38 25.39
N ASP A 88 -15.72 -19.60 26.23
CA ASP A 88 -15.75 -19.75 27.68
C ASP A 88 -17.11 -19.36 28.30
N HIS A 89 -17.77 -18.32 27.76
CA HIS A 89 -19.01 -17.77 28.33
C HIS A 89 -20.27 -18.07 27.49
N GLY A 90 -20.09 -18.47 26.23
CA GLY A 90 -21.17 -18.66 25.24
C GLY A 90 -21.97 -17.38 24.95
N LEU A 91 -23.08 -17.51 24.20
CA LEU A 91 -24.08 -16.44 23.97
C LEU A 91 -24.90 -16.05 25.22
N GLY A 92 -24.39 -16.27 26.44
CA GLY A 92 -25.16 -16.07 27.67
C GLY A 92 -26.01 -17.28 28.10
N ARG A 93 -25.55 -18.51 27.85
CA ARG A 93 -26.23 -19.71 28.38
C ARG A 93 -25.83 -20.05 29.82
N ILE A 94 -24.79 -19.40 30.36
CA ILE A 94 -24.47 -19.47 31.79
C ILE A 94 -25.08 -18.24 32.46
N ARG A 95 -26.05 -18.48 33.35
CA ARG A 95 -26.89 -17.49 34.03
C ARG A 95 -26.07 -16.33 34.62
N GLY A 96 -26.18 -15.14 34.02
CA GLY A 96 -25.95 -13.86 34.70
C GLY A 96 -24.65 -13.11 34.40
N GLU A 97 -23.75 -13.63 33.55
CA GLU A 97 -22.53 -12.91 33.16
C GLU A 97 -22.56 -12.56 31.67
N GLU A 98 -22.34 -11.28 31.35
CA GLU A 98 -22.17 -10.83 29.97
C GLU A 98 -20.84 -11.37 29.42
N ALA A 99 -20.87 -12.01 28.25
CA ALA A 99 -19.66 -12.56 27.62
C ALA A 99 -18.58 -11.48 27.40
N PHE A 100 -18.99 -10.25 27.13
CA PHE A 100 -18.10 -9.12 26.89
C PHE A 100 -18.41 -7.99 27.87
N ASP A 101 -17.59 -7.87 28.91
CA ASP A 101 -17.68 -6.77 29.87
C ASP A 101 -16.77 -5.60 29.45
N ARG A 102 -16.91 -4.46 30.15
CA ARG A 102 -16.09 -3.27 29.89
C ARG A 102 -14.60 -3.50 30.13
N HIS A 103 -14.24 -4.36 31.09
CA HIS A 103 -12.85 -4.64 31.41
C HIS A 103 -12.17 -5.44 30.29
N PHE A 104 -12.91 -6.36 29.66
CA PHE A 104 -12.46 -7.09 28.48
C PHE A 104 -12.19 -6.15 27.30
N LEU A 105 -13.06 -5.17 27.06
CA LEU A 105 -12.83 -4.17 26.00
C LEU A 105 -11.58 -3.31 26.25
N GLU A 106 -11.29 -2.98 27.51
CA GLU A 106 -10.06 -2.26 27.87
C GLU A 106 -8.78 -3.06 27.54
N MET A 107 -8.87 -4.39 27.45
CA MET A 107 -7.77 -5.25 27.02
C MET A 107 -7.65 -5.42 25.49
N LEU A 108 -8.68 -5.02 24.74
CA LEU A 108 -8.75 -5.12 23.28
C LEU A 108 -8.30 -3.85 22.55
N THR A 109 -7.50 -2.99 23.18
CA THR A 109 -7.03 -1.76 22.54
C THR A 109 -6.13 -2.06 21.34
N LEU A 110 -6.58 -1.67 20.15
CA LEU A 110 -5.76 -1.69 18.93
C LEU A 110 -4.84 -0.46 18.89
N PRO A 111 -3.55 -0.61 18.53
CA PRO A 111 -2.67 0.52 18.29
C PRO A 111 -3.14 1.29 17.06
N GLU A 112 -3.07 2.62 17.10
CA GLU A 112 -3.40 3.44 15.94
C GLU A 112 -2.31 3.32 14.85
N PRO A 113 -2.68 3.22 13.57
CA PRO A 113 -1.72 3.23 12.48
C PRO A 113 -1.07 4.63 12.41
N VAL A 114 0.26 4.66 12.45
CA VAL A 114 1.05 5.91 12.46
C VAL A 114 1.66 6.17 11.10
N LEU A 115 2.19 5.13 10.46
CA LEU A 115 2.93 5.23 9.21
C LEU A 115 2.00 5.38 8.01
N TYR A 116 0.89 4.66 7.95
CA TYR A 116 -0.03 4.79 6.82
C TYR A 116 -0.59 6.20 6.62
N PRO A 117 -1.15 6.89 7.64
CA PRO A 117 -1.58 8.28 7.47
C PRO A 117 -0.43 9.22 7.11
N ALA A 118 0.75 9.03 7.70
CA ALA A 118 1.93 9.86 7.43
C ALA A 118 2.46 9.67 5.99
N LEU A 119 2.32 8.47 5.43
CA LEU A 119 2.79 8.10 4.10
C LEU A 119 1.69 8.09 3.03
N ALA A 120 0.47 8.50 3.37
CA ALA A 120 -0.68 8.46 2.45
C ALA A 120 -0.39 9.20 1.12
N SER A 121 0.31 10.34 1.18
CA SER A 121 0.71 11.10 -0.02
C SER A 121 1.70 10.37 -0.94
N LYS A 122 2.38 9.33 -0.43
CA LYS A 122 3.38 8.53 -1.15
C LYS A 122 2.83 7.22 -1.68
N VAL A 123 1.60 6.83 -1.29
CA VAL A 123 0.94 5.61 -1.80
C VAL A 123 0.79 5.64 -3.33
N GLY A 124 0.64 6.82 -3.94
CA GLY A 124 0.58 6.98 -5.39
C GLY A 124 1.89 6.67 -6.14
N LEU A 125 3.01 6.48 -5.44
CA LEU A 125 4.27 6.02 -6.04
C LEU A 125 4.30 4.49 -6.21
N LEU A 126 3.37 3.77 -5.59
CA LEU A 126 3.34 2.31 -5.57
C LEU A 126 2.62 1.74 -6.81
N PRO A 127 2.92 0.49 -7.19
CA PRO A 127 2.09 -0.26 -8.12
C PRO A 127 0.61 -0.26 -7.70
N PRO A 128 -0.34 -0.12 -8.64
CA PRO A 128 -1.76 -0.01 -8.31
C PRO A 128 -2.31 -1.18 -7.49
N ASP A 129 -1.82 -2.40 -7.74
CA ASP A 129 -2.23 -3.60 -7.01
C ASP A 129 -1.75 -3.59 -5.56
N LEU A 130 -0.55 -3.07 -5.29
CA LEU A 130 -0.06 -2.86 -3.91
C LEU A 130 -0.84 -1.76 -3.19
N ALA A 131 -1.16 -0.66 -3.89
CA ALA A 131 -1.95 0.42 -3.30
C ALA A 131 -3.35 -0.04 -2.90
N LEU A 132 -4.04 -0.81 -3.76
CA LEU A 132 -5.34 -1.38 -3.45
C LEU A 132 -5.27 -2.35 -2.26
N ALA A 133 -4.28 -3.23 -2.25
CA ALA A 133 -4.12 -4.20 -1.17
C ALA A 133 -3.81 -3.55 0.19
N LEU A 134 -3.05 -2.45 0.19
CA LEU A 134 -2.82 -1.63 1.39
C LEU A 134 -4.14 -1.05 1.89
N VAL A 135 -4.91 -0.39 1.02
CA VAL A 135 -6.21 0.21 1.39
C VAL A 135 -7.16 -0.83 1.95
N SER A 136 -7.26 -2.01 1.33
CA SER A 136 -8.10 -3.10 1.83
C SER A 136 -7.69 -3.52 3.24
N PHE A 137 -6.39 -3.76 3.47
CA PHE A 137 -5.92 -4.14 4.81
C PHE A 137 -6.25 -3.10 5.89
N TYR A 138 -5.98 -1.81 5.64
CA TYR A 138 -6.28 -0.76 6.62
C TYR A 138 -7.79 -0.55 6.78
N SER A 139 -8.60 -0.83 5.75
CA SER A 139 -10.06 -0.86 5.87
C SER A 139 -10.50 -1.97 6.82
N ASP A 140 -10.04 -3.20 6.61
CA ASP A 140 -10.37 -4.33 7.48
C ASP A 140 -9.91 -4.06 8.92
N PHE A 141 -8.70 -3.52 9.10
CA PHE A 141 -8.17 -3.13 10.41
C PHE A 141 -9.07 -2.10 11.13
N GLU A 142 -9.51 -1.05 10.41
CA GLU A 142 -10.41 -0.05 10.96
C GLU A 142 -11.79 -0.62 11.28
N GLU A 143 -12.29 -1.57 10.49
CA GLU A 143 -13.53 -2.30 10.78
C GLU A 143 -13.41 -3.12 12.07
N VAL A 144 -12.29 -3.82 12.29
CA VAL A 144 -12.01 -4.49 13.58
C VAL A 144 -12.10 -3.48 14.73
N ARG A 145 -11.40 -2.34 14.59
CA ARG A 145 -11.37 -1.29 15.62
C ARG A 145 -12.76 -0.73 15.92
N ALA A 146 -13.55 -0.47 14.90
CA ALA A 146 -14.92 0.02 15.02
C ALA A 146 -15.88 -1.04 15.60
N GLY A 147 -15.62 -2.33 15.34
CA GLY A 147 -16.45 -3.44 15.82
C GLY A 147 -16.25 -3.76 17.30
N ILE A 148 -15.07 -3.51 17.88
CA ILE A 148 -14.75 -3.86 19.27
C ILE A 148 -15.77 -3.29 20.27
N PRO A 149 -16.11 -1.98 20.27
CA PRO A 149 -17.12 -1.43 21.17
C PRO A 149 -18.53 -2.00 20.97
N MET A 150 -18.82 -2.59 19.81
CA MET A 150 -20.12 -3.18 19.49
C MET A 150 -20.33 -4.53 20.20
N LEU A 151 -19.26 -5.17 20.68
CA LEU A 151 -19.35 -6.42 21.44
C LEU A 151 -20.01 -6.24 22.83
N LEU A 152 -19.93 -5.04 23.41
CA LEU A 152 -20.57 -4.75 24.70
C LEU A 152 -22.09 -4.81 24.53
N SER A 153 -22.78 -5.50 25.43
CA SER A 153 -24.24 -5.46 25.46
C SER A 153 -24.71 -4.09 25.96
N ASP A 154 -25.71 -3.53 25.30
CA ASP A 154 -26.34 -2.28 25.71
C ASP A 154 -27.85 -2.45 25.58
N GLU A 155 -28.50 -2.54 26.73
CA GLU A 155 -29.95 -2.73 26.83
C GLU A 155 -30.73 -1.63 26.10
N THR A 156 -30.16 -0.43 25.98
CA THR A 156 -30.83 0.70 25.31
C THR A 156 -30.95 0.51 23.80
N ARG A 157 -30.09 -0.33 23.19
CA ARG A 157 -30.12 -0.61 21.74
C ARG A 157 -31.24 -1.57 21.35
N GLY A 158 -31.67 -2.45 22.26
CA GLY A 158 -32.71 -3.46 21.97
C GLY A 158 -32.28 -4.59 21.03
N TYR A 159 -31.00 -4.68 20.69
CA TYR A 159 -30.40 -5.76 19.90
C TYR A 159 -28.93 -5.96 20.29
N HIS A 160 -28.40 -7.15 20.02
CA HIS A 160 -27.00 -7.50 20.26
C HIS A 160 -26.27 -7.71 18.92
N TYR A 161 -25.01 -7.28 18.85
CA TYR A 161 -24.14 -7.59 17.73
C TYR A 161 -23.53 -8.98 17.90
N SER A 162 -23.38 -9.71 16.80
CA SER A 162 -22.60 -10.96 16.81
C SER A 162 -21.10 -10.65 16.83
N VAL A 163 -20.32 -11.58 17.39
CA VAL A 163 -18.85 -11.58 17.34
C VAL A 163 -18.29 -11.47 15.93
N LEU A 164 -19.07 -11.83 14.91
CA LEU A 164 -18.72 -11.68 13.50
C LEU A 164 -18.35 -10.24 13.11
N VAL A 165 -18.88 -9.22 13.81
CA VAL A 165 -18.53 -7.80 13.57
C VAL A 165 -17.04 -7.51 13.79
N VAL A 166 -16.36 -8.33 14.59
CA VAL A 166 -14.92 -8.24 14.84
C VAL A 166 -14.18 -9.39 14.15
N LEU A 167 -14.69 -10.63 14.26
CA LEU A 167 -13.98 -11.82 13.78
C LEU A 167 -13.79 -11.82 12.27
N ARG A 168 -14.80 -11.44 11.48
CA ARG A 168 -14.69 -11.44 10.01
C ARG A 168 -13.57 -10.49 9.53
N PRO A 169 -13.62 -9.18 9.80
CA PRO A 169 -12.56 -8.29 9.35
C PRO A 169 -11.20 -8.62 9.98
N ALA A 170 -11.14 -9.17 11.20
CA ALA A 170 -9.87 -9.58 11.80
C ALA A 170 -9.23 -10.77 11.09
N ILE A 171 -10.03 -11.78 10.72
CA ILE A 171 -9.55 -12.95 9.97
C ILE A 171 -9.13 -12.51 8.56
N ASP A 172 -9.94 -11.68 7.89
CA ASP A 172 -9.65 -11.17 6.55
C ASP A 172 -8.35 -10.35 6.54
N ALA A 173 -8.16 -9.47 7.54
CA ALA A 173 -6.92 -8.72 7.74
C ALA A 173 -5.70 -9.62 8.03
N VAL A 174 -5.89 -10.84 8.53
CA VAL A 174 -4.77 -11.75 8.83
C VAL A 174 -4.45 -12.67 7.66
N GLN A 175 -5.47 -13.14 6.94
CA GLN A 175 -5.34 -14.14 5.88
C GLN A 175 -5.26 -13.54 4.48
N GLY A 176 -5.83 -12.37 4.25
CA GLY A 176 -5.74 -11.65 2.98
C GLY A 176 -4.39 -10.95 2.76
N VAL A 177 -3.62 -10.76 3.84
CA VAL A 177 -2.36 -9.98 3.83
C VAL A 177 -1.10 -10.71 3.37
N PRO A 178 -0.87 -12.02 3.62
CA PRO A 178 0.31 -12.73 3.14
C PRO A 178 0.69 -12.49 1.67
N PRO A 179 -0.23 -12.60 0.68
CA PRO A 179 0.13 -12.32 -0.72
C PRO A 179 0.58 -10.87 -0.94
N THR A 180 0.04 -9.92 -0.17
CA THR A 180 0.45 -8.51 -0.20
C THR A 180 1.84 -8.32 0.38
N LEU A 181 2.13 -8.95 1.52
CA LEU A 181 3.46 -8.92 2.14
C LEU A 181 4.53 -9.52 1.22
N ASP A 182 4.22 -10.61 0.53
CA ASP A 182 5.14 -11.25 -0.44
C ASP A 182 5.44 -10.33 -1.64
N LYS A 183 4.42 -9.64 -2.15
CA LYS A 183 4.58 -8.63 -3.21
C LYS A 183 5.42 -7.45 -2.73
N MET A 184 5.18 -6.96 -1.52
CA MET A 184 5.95 -5.86 -0.92
C MET A 184 7.42 -6.27 -0.69
N ALA A 185 7.65 -7.48 -0.20
CA ALA A 185 8.98 -8.04 0.01
C ALA A 185 9.74 -8.16 -1.33
N SER A 186 9.06 -8.68 -2.36
CA SER A 186 9.58 -8.77 -3.74
C SER A 186 9.90 -7.39 -4.32
N PHE A 187 9.05 -6.39 -4.09
CA PHE A 187 9.24 -5.01 -4.56
C PHE A 187 10.48 -4.34 -3.93
N VAL A 188 10.76 -4.65 -2.66
CA VAL A 188 11.94 -4.17 -1.92
C VAL A 188 13.19 -5.00 -2.24
N GLY A 189 13.05 -6.17 -2.90
CA GLY A 189 14.15 -7.07 -3.21
C GLY A 189 14.67 -7.83 -1.98
N LYS A 190 13.83 -8.06 -0.97
CA LYS A 190 14.17 -8.84 0.22
C LYS A 190 13.21 -10.01 0.40
N THR A 191 13.72 -11.15 0.84
CA THR A 191 12.87 -12.23 1.35
C THR A 191 12.46 -11.90 2.78
N LEU A 192 11.19 -11.60 2.99
CA LEU A 192 10.63 -11.39 4.31
C LEU A 192 9.63 -12.52 4.55
N ASN A 193 9.88 -13.34 5.56
CA ASN A 193 8.98 -14.43 5.88
C ASN A 193 7.82 -13.87 6.71
N ALA A 194 6.64 -13.80 6.11
CA ALA A 194 5.43 -13.51 6.86
C ALA A 194 5.20 -14.63 7.89
N GLU A 195 5.05 -14.25 9.15
CA GLU A 195 4.72 -15.20 10.20
C GLU A 195 3.36 -15.85 9.91
N GLN A 196 3.28 -17.18 10.10
CA GLN A 196 2.02 -17.90 10.05
C GLN A 196 1.33 -17.75 11.40
N LEU A 197 0.19 -17.09 11.38
CA LEU A 197 -0.61 -16.83 12.58
C LEU A 197 -1.73 -17.87 12.61
N ASP A 198 -1.76 -18.68 13.66
CA ASP A 198 -2.84 -19.65 13.89
C ASP A 198 -4.17 -18.95 14.20
N LEU A 199 -5.19 -19.27 13.42
CA LEU A 199 -6.55 -18.74 13.55
C LEU A 199 -7.61 -19.85 13.47
N ALA A 200 -7.22 -21.12 13.57
CA ALA A 200 -8.13 -22.24 13.29
C ALA A 200 -9.42 -22.19 14.14
N GLU A 201 -9.30 -21.85 15.43
CA GLU A 201 -10.46 -21.71 16.32
C GLU A 201 -11.35 -20.52 15.95
N ALA A 202 -10.75 -19.39 15.57
CA ALA A 202 -11.49 -18.21 15.16
C ALA A 202 -12.25 -18.43 13.84
N GLU A 203 -11.65 -19.17 12.90
CA GLU A 203 -12.30 -19.57 11.65
C GLU A 203 -13.45 -20.54 11.87
N ALA A 204 -13.27 -21.52 12.76
CA ALA A 204 -14.31 -22.46 13.12
C ALA A 204 -15.52 -21.71 13.71
N LEU A 205 -15.27 -20.80 14.66
CA LEU A 205 -16.31 -19.97 15.26
C LEU A 205 -16.98 -19.04 14.24
N ARG A 206 -16.22 -18.41 13.33
CA ARG A 206 -16.79 -17.61 12.23
C ARG A 206 -17.77 -18.43 11.41
N SER A 207 -17.38 -19.65 11.04
CA SER A 207 -18.17 -20.53 10.18
C SER A 207 -19.46 -20.99 10.88
N GLU A 208 -19.39 -21.39 12.15
CA GLU A 208 -20.56 -21.77 12.94
C GLU A 208 -21.57 -20.61 13.07
N GLU A 209 -21.09 -19.40 13.36
CA GLU A 209 -21.95 -18.23 13.48
C GLU A 209 -22.60 -17.85 12.14
N GLU A 210 -21.83 -17.88 11.03
CA GLU A 210 -22.34 -17.60 9.69
C GLU A 210 -23.45 -18.60 9.29
N GLU A 211 -23.23 -19.90 9.52
CA GLU A 211 -24.24 -20.94 9.28
C GLU A 211 -25.49 -20.73 10.16
N GLY A 212 -25.31 -20.37 11.43
CA GLY A 212 -26.40 -20.04 12.34
C GLY A 212 -27.26 -18.87 11.84
N PHE A 213 -26.63 -17.83 11.29
CA PHE A 213 -27.33 -16.70 10.68
C PHE A 213 -28.10 -17.09 9.42
N GLU A 214 -27.52 -17.91 8.55
CA GLU A 214 -28.17 -18.37 7.33
C GLU A 214 -29.41 -19.23 7.64
N GLN A 215 -29.30 -20.15 8.61
CA GLN A 215 -30.43 -20.98 9.06
C GLN A 215 -31.54 -20.12 9.67
N ALA A 216 -31.19 -19.15 10.52
CA ALA A 216 -32.15 -18.22 11.12
C ALA A 216 -32.85 -17.33 10.07
N ARG A 217 -32.14 -16.96 9.00
CA ARG A 217 -32.70 -16.19 7.88
C ARG A 217 -33.66 -17.04 7.04
N ALA A 218 -33.30 -18.29 6.74
CA ALA A 218 -34.15 -19.22 5.99
C ALA A 218 -35.46 -19.52 6.73
N GLY A 219 -35.38 -19.80 8.04
CA GLY A 219 -36.55 -20.12 8.87
C GLY A 219 -37.59 -18.98 9.00
N ARG A 220 -37.18 -17.72 8.78
CA ARG A 220 -38.12 -16.57 8.78
C ARG A 220 -38.89 -16.40 7.47
N THR A 221 -38.47 -17.05 6.38
CA THR A 221 -39.14 -16.93 5.08
C THR A 221 -40.28 -17.93 4.88
N THR A 222 -40.42 -18.91 5.78
CA THR A 222 -41.39 -20.01 5.67
C THR A 222 -42.63 -19.86 6.57
N ASN A 223 -42.75 -18.76 7.33
CA ASN A 223 -43.93 -18.41 8.13
C ASN A 223 -44.54 -17.11 7.62
#